data_AF-A0A3B0VDN0-F1
#
_entry.id   AF-A0A3B0VDN0-F1
#
_cell.length_a   1.000
_cell.length_b   1.000
_cell.length_c   1.000
_cell.angle_alpha   90.00
_cell.angle_beta   90.00
_cell.angle_gamma   90.00
#
_symmetry.space_group_name_H-M   'P 1'
#
loop_
_entity.id
_entity.type
_entity.pdbx_description
1 polymer ?
#
loop_
_entity_poly.entity_id
_entity_poly.type
_entity_poly.pdbx_seq_one_letter_code
_entity_poly.pdbx_strand_id
1 'polypeptide(L)'
;MHNKLIGIAKLWKSRSDLENAEINIKWLQQNVVTCSNIHLNTKPWVFSHIPKTAGTSLESYLAQGFALKDILHVNAPDLNKLPQCIYLKNKYAQLITGHHPIHGMLYQLLPKHKLVHLSMMRDPFYRIVSYYNYVASREYHALHQQIKHLSFDAFLQQDNMVELNNAQAKRFAGLLHSDIAIADSDLYNNAKYTVDNCFSLIGVTEYFNQFHQLLGKICGISFQSLPPINRSKVKIQLTDLTKKQLQMIRQNNRVDIQLYQYVKSKFLTQVNS
;
A
#
# COMPACT_ATOMS: atom_id res chain seq x y z
N MET A 1 -3.23 -19.81 21.00
CA MET A 1 -3.11 -18.76 19.96
C MET A 1 -1.68 -18.34 19.68
N HIS A 2 -0.93 -17.92 20.71
CA HIS A 2 0.46 -17.45 20.58
C HIS A 2 1.39 -18.40 19.79
N ASN A 3 1.49 -19.68 20.18
CA ASN A 3 2.33 -20.68 19.49
C ASN A 3 1.95 -20.88 18.01
N LYS A 4 0.66 -20.75 17.67
CA LYS A 4 0.18 -20.84 16.29
C LYS A 4 0.71 -19.67 15.44
N LEU A 5 0.66 -18.44 15.95
CA LEU A 5 1.15 -17.26 15.25
C LEU A 5 2.67 -17.33 15.02
N ILE A 6 3.41 -17.84 16.01
CA ILE A 6 4.86 -18.10 15.87
C ILE A 6 5.12 -19.17 14.80
N GLY A 7 4.35 -20.26 14.78
CA GLY A 7 4.46 -21.30 13.76
C GLY A 7 4.23 -20.77 12.35
N ILE A 8 3.19 -19.95 12.15
CA ILE A 8 2.91 -19.28 10.87
C ILE A 8 4.09 -18.38 10.48
N ALA A 9 4.61 -17.59 11.41
CA ALA A 9 5.75 -16.71 11.14
C ALA A 9 7.01 -17.47 10.73
N LYS A 10 7.27 -18.64 11.33
CA LYS A 10 8.40 -19.51 10.93
C LYS A 10 8.22 -20.03 9.50
N LEU A 11 7.02 -20.49 9.15
CA LEU A 11 6.72 -20.97 7.79
C LEU A 11 6.78 -19.85 6.75
N TRP A 12 6.31 -18.65 7.09
CA TRP A 12 6.42 -17.49 6.20
C TRP A 12 7.88 -17.14 5.92
N LYS A 13 8.74 -17.14 6.96
CA LYS A 13 10.18 -16.85 6.84
C LYS A 13 10.95 -17.91 6.07
N SER A 14 10.46 -19.15 6.00
CA SER A 14 11.14 -20.24 5.28
C SER A 14 10.81 -20.31 3.79
N ARG A 15 9.90 -19.46 3.31
CA ARG A 15 9.48 -19.40 1.90
C ARG A 15 10.01 -18.14 1.23
N SER A 16 10.17 -18.21 -0.08
CA SER A 16 10.44 -17.03 -0.91
C SER A 16 9.28 -16.04 -0.89
N ASP A 17 9.57 -14.80 -1.29
CA ASP A 17 8.54 -13.76 -1.48
C ASP A 17 7.48 -14.21 -2.50
N LEU A 18 7.88 -14.91 -3.57
CA LEU A 18 6.98 -15.37 -4.62
C LEU A 18 6.02 -16.46 -4.11
N GLU A 19 6.53 -17.47 -3.41
CA GLU A 19 5.70 -18.51 -2.78
C GLU A 19 4.71 -17.91 -1.77
N ASN A 20 5.17 -16.95 -0.96
CA ASN A 20 4.29 -16.25 -0.03
C ASN A 20 3.23 -15.41 -0.76
N ALA A 21 3.58 -14.75 -1.87
CA ALA A 21 2.64 -14.02 -2.70
C ALA A 21 1.55 -14.93 -3.26
N GLU A 22 1.92 -16.09 -3.82
CA GLU A 22 0.97 -17.07 -4.36
C GLU A 22 -0.03 -17.57 -3.32
N ILE A 23 0.47 -17.93 -2.13
CA ILE A 23 -0.38 -18.34 -0.99
C ILE A 23 -1.36 -17.23 -0.62
N ASN A 24 -0.85 -16.00 -0.50
CA ASN A 24 -1.65 -14.86 -0.08
C ASN A 24 -2.68 -14.46 -1.14
N ILE A 25 -2.31 -14.45 -2.43
CA ILE A 25 -3.19 -14.14 -3.56
C ILE A 25 -4.33 -15.16 -3.63
N LYS A 26 -4.02 -16.45 -3.56
CA LYS A 26 -5.02 -17.52 -3.56
C LYS A 26 -6.02 -17.36 -2.42
N TRP A 27 -5.54 -17.01 -1.23
CA TRP A 27 -6.40 -16.76 -0.08
C TRP A 27 -7.24 -15.49 -0.25
N LEU A 28 -6.64 -14.37 -0.67
CA LEU A 28 -7.32 -13.09 -0.86
C LEU A 28 -8.41 -13.18 -1.93
N GLN A 29 -8.14 -13.83 -3.07
CA GLN A 29 -9.13 -14.05 -4.12
C GLN A 29 -10.40 -14.73 -3.59
N GLN A 30 -10.26 -15.63 -2.63
CA GLN A 30 -11.38 -16.34 -2.03
C GLN A 30 -12.01 -15.59 -0.85
N ASN A 31 -11.37 -14.57 -0.29
CA ASN A 31 -11.78 -13.96 0.98
C ASN A 31 -12.08 -12.46 0.91
N VAL A 32 -11.66 -11.77 -0.14
CA VAL A 32 -11.95 -10.35 -0.30
C VAL A 32 -13.37 -10.16 -0.82
N VAL A 33 -14.10 -9.20 -0.23
CA VAL A 33 -15.44 -8.84 -0.70
C VAL A 33 -15.35 -7.84 -1.85
N THR A 34 -16.37 -7.83 -2.71
CA THR A 34 -16.51 -6.82 -3.77
C THR A 34 -16.80 -5.43 -3.17
N CYS A 35 -16.51 -4.37 -3.95
CA CYS A 35 -16.77 -2.97 -3.56
C CYS A 35 -18.22 -2.74 -3.05
N SER A 36 -19.22 -3.32 -3.73
CA SER A 36 -20.64 -3.21 -3.35
C SER A 36 -21.01 -3.87 -2.02
N ASN A 37 -20.16 -4.77 -1.50
CA ASN A 37 -20.39 -5.54 -0.29
C ASN A 37 -19.52 -5.07 0.90
N ILE A 38 -18.94 -3.87 0.78
CA ILE A 38 -18.22 -3.22 1.87
C ILE A 38 -19.24 -2.72 2.89
N HIS A 39 -19.17 -3.25 4.11
CA HIS A 39 -20.01 -2.80 5.23
C HIS A 39 -19.16 -2.65 6.48
N LEU A 40 -19.41 -1.59 7.25
CA LEU A 40 -18.75 -1.37 8.53
C LEU A 40 -19.14 -2.46 9.54
N ASN A 41 -18.22 -2.76 10.46
CA ASN A 41 -18.43 -3.62 11.64
C ASN A 41 -18.91 -5.05 11.38
N THR A 42 -19.02 -5.51 10.12
CA THR A 42 -19.40 -6.91 9.80
C THR A 42 -18.20 -7.80 9.47
N LYS A 43 -17.11 -7.20 8.98
CA LYS A 43 -15.91 -7.89 8.50
C LYS A 43 -14.69 -7.06 8.90
N PRO A 44 -13.52 -7.69 9.12
CA PRO A 44 -12.29 -6.95 9.29
C PRO A 44 -11.89 -6.23 8.00
N TRP A 45 -11.27 -5.07 8.16
CA TRP A 45 -10.74 -4.22 7.12
C TRP A 45 -9.22 -4.26 7.18
N VAL A 46 -8.61 -4.46 6.01
CA VAL A 46 -7.18 -4.30 5.82
C VAL A 46 -6.98 -3.13 4.86
N PHE A 47 -6.28 -2.10 5.31
CA PHE A 47 -5.82 -1.03 4.44
C PHE A 47 -4.30 -1.15 4.27
N SER A 48 -3.91 -1.95 3.27
CA SER A 48 -2.52 -2.08 2.87
C SER A 48 -2.14 -0.93 1.94
N HIS A 49 -1.45 0.07 2.48
CA HIS A 49 -1.21 1.30 1.76
C HIS A 49 0.24 1.42 1.28
N ILE A 50 0.37 1.94 0.06
CA ILE A 50 1.65 2.21 -0.58
C ILE A 50 2.26 3.47 0.05
N PRO A 51 3.58 3.51 0.29
CA PRO A 51 4.23 4.75 0.69
C PRO A 51 3.92 5.91 -0.27
N LYS A 52 3.61 7.07 0.31
CA LYS A 52 3.40 8.35 -0.40
C LYS A 52 2.16 8.44 -1.29
N THR A 53 1.16 7.60 -1.05
CA THR A 53 -0.16 7.62 -1.74
C THR A 53 -1.30 8.14 -0.87
N ALA A 54 -1.02 9.12 0.00
CA ALA A 54 -1.97 9.68 0.98
C ALA A 54 -2.54 8.67 1.99
N GLY A 55 -1.84 7.55 2.23
CA GLY A 55 -2.23 6.51 3.19
C GLY A 55 -2.53 7.03 4.59
N THR A 56 -1.67 7.85 5.18
CA THR A 56 -1.91 8.44 6.52
C THR A 56 -3.20 9.27 6.59
N SER A 57 -3.53 9.99 5.51
CA SER A 57 -4.78 10.75 5.45
C SER A 57 -5.97 9.79 5.39
N LEU A 58 -5.95 8.80 4.51
CA LEU A 58 -7.05 7.84 4.41
C LEU A 58 -7.23 7.02 5.69
N GLU A 59 -6.14 6.61 6.34
CA GLU A 59 -6.18 5.96 7.65
C GLU A 59 -6.96 6.79 8.68
N SER A 60 -6.75 8.10 8.72
CA SER A 60 -7.47 8.98 9.65
C SER A 60 -8.95 9.13 9.30
N TYR A 61 -9.31 9.08 8.02
CA TYR A 61 -10.71 9.01 7.59
C TYR A 61 -11.34 7.68 8.01
N LEU A 62 -10.68 6.55 7.70
CA LEU A 62 -11.16 5.22 8.07
C LEU A 62 -11.35 5.08 9.57
N ALA A 63 -10.43 5.62 10.39
CA ALA A 63 -10.50 5.58 11.84
C ALA A 63 -11.81 6.13 12.42
N GLN A 64 -12.49 7.06 11.73
CA GLN A 64 -13.79 7.58 12.16
C GLN A 64 -14.90 6.52 12.16
N GLY A 65 -14.75 5.46 11.36
CA GLY A 65 -15.71 4.36 11.24
C GLY A 65 -15.51 3.21 12.24
N PHE A 66 -14.45 3.26 13.08
CA PHE A 66 -14.09 2.17 13.98
C PHE A 66 -13.84 2.67 15.40
N ALA A 67 -14.14 1.84 16.41
CA ALA A 67 -13.71 2.13 17.77
C ALA A 67 -12.17 2.06 17.86
N LEU A 68 -11.54 2.99 18.58
CA LEU A 68 -10.08 3.06 18.72
C LEU A 68 -9.45 1.74 19.19
N LYS A 69 -10.15 0.99 20.05
CA LYS A 69 -9.72 -0.32 20.55
C LYS A 69 -9.69 -1.43 19.48
N ASP A 70 -10.24 -1.15 18.30
CA ASP A 70 -10.39 -2.09 17.17
C ASP A 70 -9.53 -1.66 15.97
N ILE A 71 -8.67 -0.65 16.12
CA ILE A 71 -7.73 -0.17 15.11
C ILE A 71 -6.32 -0.62 15.47
N LEU A 72 -5.60 -1.18 14.49
CA LEU A 72 -4.18 -1.52 14.60
C LEU A 72 -3.42 -0.95 13.40
N HIS A 73 -2.61 0.08 13.65
CA HIS A 73 -1.56 0.49 12.72
C HIS A 73 -0.29 -0.32 13.03
N VAL A 74 0.20 -1.08 12.07
CA VAL A 74 1.48 -1.79 12.20
C VAL A 74 2.09 -1.99 10.81
N ASN A 75 3.36 -1.60 10.62
CA ASN A 75 4.04 -1.84 9.36
C ASN A 75 4.64 -3.25 9.29
N ALA A 76 4.84 -3.78 8.09
CA ALA A 76 5.36 -5.13 7.91
C ALA A 76 6.66 -5.43 8.70
N PRO A 77 7.67 -4.55 8.75
CA PRO A 77 8.88 -4.83 9.53
C PRO A 77 8.62 -5.09 11.02
N ASP A 78 7.72 -4.33 11.64
CA ASP A 78 7.39 -4.49 13.06
C ASP A 78 6.50 -5.71 13.30
N LEU A 79 5.53 -5.96 12.41
CA LEU A 79 4.72 -7.18 12.44
C LEU A 79 5.59 -8.44 12.27
N ASN A 80 6.60 -8.39 11.40
CA ASN A 80 7.56 -9.48 11.14
C ASN A 80 8.44 -9.83 12.35
N LYS A 81 8.72 -8.83 13.19
CA LYS A 81 9.43 -9.01 14.47
C LYS A 81 8.50 -9.51 15.57
N LEU A 82 7.26 -9.03 15.60
CA LEU A 82 6.30 -9.30 16.67
C LEU A 82 4.92 -9.74 16.13
N PRO A 83 4.79 -10.92 15.48
CA PRO A 83 3.57 -11.35 14.81
C PRO A 83 2.34 -11.44 15.75
N GLN A 84 2.56 -11.67 17.03
CA GLN A 84 1.51 -11.72 18.05
C GLN A 84 0.77 -10.39 18.26
N CYS A 85 1.32 -9.25 17.80
CA CYS A 85 0.65 -7.96 17.91
C CYS A 85 -0.64 -7.88 17.08
N ILE A 86 -0.83 -8.80 16.13
CA ILE A 86 -2.09 -8.93 15.37
C ILE A 86 -3.28 -9.33 16.26
N TYR A 87 -3.00 -9.92 17.43
CA TYR A 87 -3.99 -10.47 18.36
C TYR A 87 -3.84 -9.83 19.76
N LEU A 88 -3.78 -8.50 19.80
CA LEU A 88 -3.71 -7.75 21.05
C LEU A 88 -5.04 -7.83 21.83
N LYS A 89 -4.95 -7.85 23.17
CA LYS A 89 -6.11 -7.93 24.07
C LYS A 89 -7.04 -9.13 23.78
N ASN A 90 -6.46 -10.24 23.33
CA ASN A 90 -7.16 -11.47 22.99
C ASN A 90 -8.22 -11.32 21.88
N LYS A 91 -8.01 -10.39 20.94
CA LYS A 91 -8.88 -10.20 19.77
C LYS A 91 -8.09 -9.70 18.57
N TYR A 92 -8.62 -9.94 17.37
CA TYR A 92 -8.13 -9.28 16.16
C TYR A 92 -8.71 -7.87 16.05
N ALA A 93 -7.92 -6.95 15.53
CA ALA A 93 -8.42 -5.62 15.16
C ALA A 93 -9.43 -5.71 14.00
N GLN A 94 -10.42 -4.82 13.99
CA GLN A 94 -11.38 -4.69 12.90
C GLN A 94 -10.87 -3.80 11.77
N LEU A 95 -9.89 -2.94 12.04
CA LEU A 95 -9.14 -2.20 11.03
C LEU A 95 -7.65 -2.43 11.25
N ILE A 96 -6.97 -3.02 10.28
CA ILE A 96 -5.52 -3.16 10.25
C ILE A 96 -4.99 -2.30 9.11
N THR A 97 -3.99 -1.47 9.39
CA THR A 97 -3.39 -0.60 8.38
C THR A 97 -1.88 -0.55 8.51
N GLY A 98 -1.22 -0.38 7.38
CA GLY A 98 0.24 -0.30 7.31
C GLY A 98 0.75 -0.60 5.90
N HIS A 99 2.07 -0.51 5.74
CA HIS A 99 2.76 -0.86 4.53
C HIS A 99 2.96 -2.38 4.42
N HIS A 100 2.01 -3.08 3.78
CA HIS A 100 2.08 -4.54 3.61
C HIS A 100 2.14 -4.94 2.13
N PRO A 101 3.29 -5.39 1.60
CA PRO A 101 3.32 -5.94 0.25
C PRO A 101 2.48 -7.22 0.16
N ILE A 102 2.05 -7.65 -1.03
CA ILE A 102 1.14 -8.79 -1.19
C ILE A 102 1.72 -10.09 -0.61
N HIS A 103 3.04 -10.26 -0.64
CA HIS A 103 3.75 -11.39 -0.05
C HIS A 103 3.93 -11.28 1.48
N GLY A 104 3.47 -10.20 2.10
CA GLY A 104 3.68 -9.92 3.52
C GLY A 104 3.00 -10.93 4.44
N MET A 105 3.60 -11.14 5.62
CA MET A 105 3.12 -12.10 6.61
C MET A 105 1.70 -11.81 7.12
N LEU A 106 1.25 -10.55 7.05
CA LEU A 106 -0.07 -10.11 7.52
C LEU A 106 -1.18 -11.08 7.06
N TYR A 107 -1.26 -11.37 5.77
CA TYR A 107 -2.36 -12.14 5.20
C TYR A 107 -2.40 -13.60 5.69
N GLN A 108 -1.27 -14.15 6.15
CA GLN A 108 -1.23 -15.49 6.74
C GLN A 108 -1.59 -15.50 8.23
N LEU A 109 -1.54 -14.35 8.89
CA LEU A 109 -1.92 -14.17 10.29
C LEU A 109 -3.40 -13.84 10.48
N LEU A 110 -4.06 -13.34 9.43
CA LEU A 110 -5.48 -12.99 9.49
C LEU A 110 -6.36 -14.22 9.77
N PRO A 111 -7.47 -14.06 10.50
CA PRO A 111 -8.44 -15.13 10.65
C PRO A 111 -9.08 -15.49 9.31
N LYS A 112 -9.53 -16.74 9.16
CA LYS A 112 -10.16 -17.25 7.93
C LYS A 112 -11.60 -16.74 7.77
N HIS A 113 -11.75 -15.45 7.59
CA HIS A 113 -13.03 -14.78 7.34
C HIS A 113 -12.93 -13.91 6.09
N LYS A 114 -14.11 -13.62 5.51
CA LYS A 114 -14.20 -12.60 4.47
C LYS A 114 -13.73 -11.24 5.02
N LEU A 115 -13.07 -10.43 4.20
CA LEU A 115 -12.52 -9.14 4.61
C LEU A 115 -12.69 -8.07 3.54
N VAL A 116 -12.62 -6.81 3.97
CA VAL A 116 -12.51 -5.65 3.07
C VAL A 116 -11.02 -5.35 2.89
N HIS A 117 -10.52 -5.37 1.66
CA HIS A 117 -9.11 -5.08 1.37
C HIS A 117 -9.00 -3.83 0.53
N LEU A 118 -8.38 -2.80 1.09
CA LEU A 118 -8.22 -1.49 0.46
C LEU A 118 -6.75 -1.21 0.17
N SER A 119 -6.53 -0.43 -0.88
CA SER A 119 -5.23 0.19 -1.14
C SER A 119 -5.40 1.54 -1.85
N MET A 120 -4.28 2.24 -2.03
CA MET A 120 -4.21 3.47 -2.80
C MET A 120 -2.93 3.53 -3.61
N MET A 121 -3.07 3.88 -4.89
CA MET A 121 -1.98 4.22 -5.79
C MET A 121 -1.82 5.74 -5.93
N ARG A 122 -0.76 6.14 -6.61
CA ARG A 122 -0.50 7.51 -7.03
C ARG A 122 0.18 7.52 -8.38
N ASP A 123 0.02 8.60 -9.13
CA ASP A 123 0.84 8.83 -10.30
C ASP A 123 2.33 8.69 -9.95
N PRO A 124 3.09 7.84 -10.67
CA PRO A 124 4.47 7.52 -10.28
C PRO A 124 5.39 8.74 -10.22
N PHE A 125 5.19 9.74 -11.08
CA PHE A 125 6.00 10.96 -11.05
C PHE A 125 5.81 11.72 -9.74
N TYR A 126 4.56 11.97 -9.38
CA TYR A 126 4.24 12.64 -8.12
C TYR A 126 4.61 11.81 -6.89
N ARG A 127 4.54 10.46 -6.98
CA ARG A 127 4.95 9.57 -5.90
C ARG A 127 6.46 9.66 -5.64
N ILE A 128 7.29 9.64 -6.67
CA ILE A 128 8.75 9.72 -6.54
C ILE A 128 9.19 11.06 -5.95
N VAL A 129 8.65 12.18 -6.44
CA VAL A 129 8.91 13.51 -5.88
C VAL A 129 8.49 13.59 -4.41
N SER A 130 7.30 13.07 -4.08
CA SER A 130 6.80 13.00 -2.70
C SER A 130 7.69 12.13 -1.80
N TYR A 131 8.25 11.05 -2.33
CA TYR A 131 9.16 10.16 -1.60
C TYR A 131 10.50 10.83 -1.32
N TYR A 132 11.10 11.50 -2.31
CA TYR A 132 12.32 12.29 -2.11
C TYR A 132 12.12 13.36 -1.04
N ASN A 133 11.07 14.20 -1.17
CA ASN A 133 10.76 15.24 -0.19
C ASN A 133 10.56 14.67 1.21
N TYR A 134 9.94 13.50 1.32
CA TYR A 134 9.72 12.82 2.60
C TYR A 134 11.03 12.36 3.24
N VAL A 135 11.86 11.60 2.53
CA VAL A 135 13.09 11.08 3.12
C VAL A 135 14.09 12.21 3.39
N ALA A 136 14.18 13.18 2.49
CA ALA A 136 15.09 14.30 2.61
C ALA A 136 14.68 15.33 3.69
N SER A 137 13.46 15.30 4.23
CA SER A 137 12.97 16.22 5.27
C SER A 137 12.74 15.60 6.64
N ARG A 138 12.73 14.27 6.77
CA ARG A 138 12.48 13.59 8.04
C ARG A 138 13.77 13.09 8.68
N GLU A 139 14.28 13.84 9.65
CA GLU A 139 15.57 13.55 10.32
C GLU A 139 15.64 12.15 10.95
N TYR A 140 14.52 11.65 11.47
CA TYR A 140 14.39 10.33 12.10
C TYR A 140 14.15 9.19 11.10
N HIS A 141 14.05 9.47 9.79
CA HIS A 141 13.91 8.41 8.79
C HIS A 141 15.23 7.66 8.64
N ALA A 142 15.19 6.32 8.58
CA ALA A 142 16.40 5.48 8.51
C ALA A 142 17.34 5.88 7.35
N LEU A 143 16.77 6.25 6.21
CA LEU A 143 17.51 6.69 5.03
C LEU A 143 17.86 8.19 5.01
N HIS A 144 17.47 8.96 6.03
CA HIS A 144 17.65 10.42 6.01
C HIS A 144 19.12 10.82 5.88
N GLN A 145 20.00 10.18 6.64
CA GLN A 145 21.44 10.50 6.61
C GLN A 145 22.05 10.20 5.23
N GLN A 146 21.57 9.16 4.55
CA GLN A 146 22.02 8.82 3.19
C GLN A 146 21.51 9.82 2.15
N ILE A 147 20.28 10.35 2.30
CA ILE A 147 19.61 11.14 1.25
C ILE A 147 19.68 12.65 1.47
N LYS A 148 19.86 13.14 2.71
CA LYS A 148 19.72 14.57 3.04
C LYS A 148 20.58 15.51 2.18
N HIS A 149 21.73 15.01 1.73
CA HIS A 149 22.73 15.73 0.92
C HIS A 149 22.77 15.28 -0.55
N LEU A 150 21.94 14.30 -0.94
CA LEU A 150 21.89 13.85 -2.33
C LEU A 150 21.09 14.84 -3.18
N SER A 151 21.65 15.20 -4.32
CA SER A 151 20.89 15.81 -5.40
C SER A 151 19.78 14.86 -5.86
N PHE A 152 18.74 15.41 -6.47
CA PHE A 152 17.66 14.58 -7.01
C PHE A 152 18.17 13.60 -8.08
N ASP A 153 19.17 13.98 -8.88
CA ASP A 153 19.80 13.08 -9.86
C ASP A 153 20.48 11.88 -9.19
N ALA A 154 21.27 12.13 -8.14
CA ALA A 154 21.95 11.06 -7.40
C ALA A 154 20.94 10.15 -6.67
N PHE A 155 19.82 10.73 -6.21
CA PHE A 155 18.72 9.97 -5.63
C PHE A 155 18.04 9.03 -6.63
N LEU A 156 17.80 9.47 -7.86
CA LEU A 156 17.19 8.62 -8.91
C LEU A 156 18.08 7.46 -9.35
N GLN A 157 19.37 7.50 -9.03
CA GLN A 157 20.36 6.46 -9.35
C GLN A 157 20.61 5.48 -8.19
N GLN A 158 19.83 5.54 -7.10
CA GLN A 158 20.01 4.63 -5.97
C GLN A 158 19.39 3.26 -6.28
N ASP A 159 20.23 2.25 -6.51
CA ASP A 159 19.77 0.89 -6.82
C ASP A 159 19.22 0.14 -5.61
N ASN A 160 19.63 0.50 -4.40
CA ASN A 160 19.23 -0.17 -3.17
C ASN A 160 17.88 0.29 -2.60
N MET A 161 17.18 1.21 -3.27
CA MET A 161 15.92 1.75 -2.79
C MET A 161 14.72 1.11 -3.49
N VAL A 162 14.11 0.14 -2.81
CA VAL A 162 12.95 -0.63 -3.29
C VAL A 162 11.76 0.23 -3.72
N GLU A 163 11.67 1.47 -3.22
CA GLU A 163 10.60 2.42 -3.53
C GLU A 163 10.80 3.22 -4.83
N LEU A 164 11.92 3.09 -5.55
CA LEU A 164 12.21 3.94 -6.72
C LEU A 164 11.73 3.37 -8.06
N ASN A 165 11.81 2.05 -8.24
CA ASN A 165 11.69 1.42 -9.55
C ASN A 165 10.51 0.44 -9.58
N ASN A 166 9.43 0.81 -10.29
CA ASN A 166 8.18 0.04 -10.40
C ASN A 166 7.65 -0.48 -9.05
N ALA A 167 7.83 0.31 -7.98
CA ALA A 167 7.60 -0.15 -6.61
C ALA A 167 6.13 -0.50 -6.34
N GLN A 168 5.17 0.20 -6.97
CA GLN A 168 3.75 -0.08 -6.77
C GLN A 168 3.37 -1.41 -7.43
N ALA A 169 3.81 -1.64 -8.67
CA ALA A 169 3.60 -2.89 -9.39
C ALA A 169 4.29 -4.06 -8.70
N LYS A 170 5.57 -3.93 -8.33
CA LYS A 170 6.31 -4.97 -7.59
C LYS A 170 5.64 -5.32 -6.27
N ARG A 171 5.07 -4.34 -5.57
CA ARG A 171 4.32 -4.56 -4.31
C ARG A 171 3.07 -5.41 -4.50
N PHE A 172 2.36 -5.23 -5.61
CA PHE A 172 1.18 -6.04 -5.95
C PHE A 172 1.53 -7.38 -6.62
N ALA A 173 2.68 -7.49 -7.27
CA ALA A 173 3.15 -8.72 -7.88
C ALA A 173 3.91 -9.66 -6.92
N GLY A 174 4.20 -9.21 -5.68
CA GLY A 174 4.96 -10.02 -4.71
C GLY A 174 6.47 -10.00 -4.93
N LEU A 175 6.98 -8.96 -5.56
CA LEU A 175 8.38 -8.83 -6.01
C LEU A 175 9.09 -7.61 -5.41
N LEU A 176 8.49 -6.91 -4.44
CA LEU A 176 9.04 -5.65 -3.93
C LEU A 176 10.42 -5.80 -3.29
N HIS A 177 10.66 -6.89 -2.56
CA HIS A 177 11.94 -7.19 -1.92
C HIS A 177 12.65 -8.37 -2.60
N SER A 178 12.24 -8.70 -3.83
CA SER A 178 12.82 -9.76 -4.62
C SER A 178 13.82 -9.20 -5.62
N ASP A 179 14.96 -9.88 -5.76
CA ASP A 179 15.97 -9.57 -6.77
C ASP A 179 15.70 -10.31 -8.10
N ILE A 180 14.56 -11.00 -8.23
CA ILE A 180 14.18 -11.72 -9.44
C ILE A 180 13.95 -10.73 -10.58
N ALA A 181 14.71 -10.92 -11.66
CA ALA A 181 14.47 -10.23 -12.91
C ALA A 181 13.17 -10.75 -13.55
N ILE A 182 12.31 -9.83 -13.97
CA ILE A 182 11.01 -10.14 -14.60
C ILE A 182 10.80 -9.19 -15.76
N ALA A 183 10.20 -9.67 -16.85
CA ALA A 183 9.81 -8.81 -17.96
C ALA A 183 8.72 -7.82 -17.54
N ASP A 184 8.74 -6.62 -18.10
CA ASP A 184 7.73 -5.57 -17.81
C ASP A 184 6.29 -6.07 -18.05
N SER A 185 6.08 -6.91 -19.07
CA SER A 185 4.79 -7.53 -19.38
C SER A 185 4.30 -8.44 -18.27
N ASP A 186 5.17 -9.28 -17.73
CA ASP A 186 4.82 -10.26 -16.70
C ASP A 186 4.60 -9.55 -15.36
N LEU A 187 5.44 -8.55 -15.05
CA LEU A 187 5.25 -7.70 -13.87
C LEU A 187 3.90 -6.98 -13.92
N TYR A 188 3.55 -6.40 -15.08
CA TYR A 188 2.26 -5.76 -15.29
C TYR A 188 1.10 -6.74 -15.10
N ASN A 189 1.17 -7.90 -15.77
CA ASN A 189 0.09 -8.90 -15.73
C ASN A 189 -0.12 -9.45 -14.31
N ASN A 190 0.96 -9.76 -13.60
CA ASN A 190 0.90 -10.25 -12.22
C ASN A 190 0.32 -9.19 -11.27
N ALA A 191 0.79 -7.94 -11.37
CA ALA A 191 0.29 -6.85 -10.55
C ALA A 191 -1.19 -6.56 -10.84
N LYS A 192 -1.59 -6.54 -12.12
CA LYS A 192 -2.97 -6.36 -12.56
C LYS A 192 -3.87 -7.48 -12.06
N TYR A 193 -3.42 -8.74 -12.12
CA TYR A 193 -4.17 -9.87 -11.58
C TYR A 193 -4.46 -9.68 -10.09
N THR A 194 -3.46 -9.29 -9.30
CA THR A 194 -3.66 -8.98 -7.88
C THR A 194 -4.63 -7.82 -7.68
N VAL A 195 -4.50 -6.73 -8.44
CA VAL A 195 -5.44 -5.59 -8.41
C VAL A 195 -6.88 -6.04 -8.64
N ASP A 196 -7.10 -6.95 -9.59
CA ASP A 196 -8.44 -7.38 -9.99
C ASP A 196 -9.09 -8.35 -9.02
N ASN A 197 -8.28 -9.17 -8.33
CA ASN A 197 -8.77 -10.31 -7.57
C ASN A 197 -8.58 -10.19 -6.06
N CYS A 198 -7.66 -9.34 -5.59
CA CYS A 198 -7.24 -9.31 -4.19
C CYS A 198 -7.65 -8.05 -3.45
N PHE A 199 -8.37 -7.11 -4.07
CA PHE A 199 -8.79 -5.86 -3.43
C PHE A 199 -10.29 -5.60 -3.61
N SER A 200 -10.93 -5.13 -2.54
CA SER A 200 -12.31 -4.66 -2.59
C SER A 200 -12.41 -3.36 -3.36
N LEU A 201 -11.45 -2.45 -3.14
CA LEU A 201 -11.37 -1.15 -3.77
C LEU A 201 -9.92 -0.63 -3.71
N ILE A 202 -9.43 -0.08 -4.83
CA ILE A 202 -8.14 0.61 -4.88
C ILE A 202 -8.37 2.03 -5.41
N GLY A 203 -7.90 3.00 -4.64
CA GLY A 203 -8.02 4.42 -4.98
C GLY A 203 -6.79 4.96 -5.66
N VAL A 204 -6.90 6.20 -6.12
CA VAL A 204 -5.76 6.99 -6.59
C VAL A 204 -5.73 8.32 -5.83
N THR A 205 -4.53 8.75 -5.46
CA THR A 205 -4.31 9.94 -4.61
C THR A 205 -4.94 11.20 -5.19
N GLU A 206 -4.91 11.34 -6.52
CA GLU A 206 -5.44 12.46 -7.28
C GLU A 206 -6.96 12.60 -7.17
N TYR A 207 -7.65 11.53 -6.76
CA TYR A 207 -9.09 11.47 -6.55
C TYR A 207 -9.42 11.03 -5.12
N PHE A 208 -8.60 11.45 -4.16
CA PHE A 208 -8.76 11.13 -2.73
C PHE A 208 -10.17 11.49 -2.21
N ASN A 209 -10.71 12.64 -2.64
CA ASN A 209 -12.03 13.09 -2.21
C ASN A 209 -13.13 12.13 -2.66
N GLN A 210 -13.10 11.74 -3.93
CA GLN A 210 -14.02 10.76 -4.49
C GLN A 210 -13.88 9.39 -3.82
N PHE A 211 -12.66 9.02 -3.42
CA PHE A 211 -12.42 7.75 -2.73
C PHE A 211 -13.11 7.67 -1.38
N HIS A 212 -12.91 8.67 -0.50
CA HIS A 212 -13.54 8.65 0.82
C HIS A 212 -15.05 8.90 0.74
N GLN A 213 -15.52 9.71 -0.22
CA GLN A 213 -16.96 9.90 -0.48
C GLN A 213 -17.64 8.61 -0.94
N LEU A 214 -17.00 7.84 -1.83
CA LEU A 214 -17.50 6.55 -2.28
C LEU A 214 -17.58 5.56 -1.11
N LEU A 215 -16.53 5.46 -0.28
CA LEU A 215 -16.57 4.64 0.92
C LEU A 215 -17.67 5.08 1.89
N GLY A 216 -17.83 6.40 2.09
CA GLY A 216 -18.89 6.95 2.92
C GLY A 216 -20.28 6.57 2.42
N LYS A 217 -20.53 6.72 1.12
CA LYS A 217 -21.77 6.30 0.44
C LYS A 217 -22.04 4.80 0.64
N ILE A 218 -21.04 3.95 0.38
CA ILE A 218 -21.18 2.48 0.49
C ILE A 218 -21.46 2.05 1.93
N CYS A 219 -20.80 2.68 2.91
CA CYS A 219 -20.93 2.34 4.32
C CYS A 219 -22.07 3.06 5.04
N GLY A 220 -22.76 4.00 4.39
CA GLY A 220 -23.79 4.83 5.01
C GLY A 220 -23.25 5.77 6.10
N ILE A 221 -21.98 6.19 5.98
CA ILE A 221 -21.35 7.12 6.93
C ILE A 221 -20.91 8.41 6.24
N SER A 222 -21.02 9.52 6.95
CA SER A 222 -20.44 10.79 6.53
C SER A 222 -19.13 10.99 7.28
N PHE A 223 -18.01 10.96 6.56
CA PHE A 223 -16.71 11.29 7.15
C PHE A 223 -16.64 12.79 7.40
N GLN A 224 -16.30 13.16 8.63
CA GLN A 224 -16.00 14.55 8.96
C GLN A 224 -14.74 14.98 8.24
N SER A 225 -14.75 16.23 7.74
CA SER A 225 -13.58 16.82 7.10
C SER A 225 -12.44 16.91 8.11
N LEU A 226 -11.30 16.33 7.75
CA LEU A 226 -10.10 16.39 8.58
C LEU A 226 -9.14 17.46 8.05
N PRO A 227 -8.46 18.20 8.94
CA PRO A 227 -7.40 19.10 8.52
C PRO A 227 -6.27 18.32 7.81
N PRO A 228 -5.50 18.98 6.93
CA PRO A 228 -4.40 18.32 6.24
C PRO A 228 -3.38 17.74 7.24
N ILE A 229 -3.14 16.44 7.17
CA ILE A 229 -2.15 15.78 8.03
C ILE A 229 -0.75 15.98 7.43
N ASN A 230 0.14 16.62 8.21
CA ASN A 230 1.59 16.76 8.01
C ASN A 230 2.11 16.52 6.59
N ARG A 231 2.13 17.60 5.79
CA ARG A 231 2.82 17.61 4.49
C ARG A 231 4.34 17.60 4.74
N SER A 232 5.08 16.75 4.03
CA SER A 232 6.55 16.83 4.03
C SER A 232 6.98 18.25 3.65
N LYS A 233 8.08 18.75 4.25
CA LYS A 233 8.69 20.00 3.75
C LYS A 233 9.03 19.80 2.28
N VAL A 234 8.53 20.69 1.43
CA VAL A 234 8.73 20.61 -0.02
C VAL A 234 10.15 21.11 -0.31
N LYS A 235 11.03 20.21 -0.76
CA LYS A 235 12.35 20.56 -1.29
C LYS A 235 12.30 20.78 -2.80
N ILE A 236 11.52 19.95 -3.50
CA ILE A 236 11.31 20.04 -4.95
C ILE A 236 9.85 19.77 -5.31
N GLN A 237 9.41 20.32 -6.44
CA GLN A 237 8.11 20.07 -7.06
C GLN A 237 8.30 19.42 -8.43
N LEU A 238 7.25 18.79 -8.95
CA LEU A 238 7.32 18.13 -10.26
C LEU A 238 7.70 19.10 -11.40
N THR A 239 7.30 20.37 -11.28
CA THR A 239 7.62 21.46 -12.21
C THR A 239 9.10 21.83 -12.23
N ASP A 240 9.84 21.48 -11.19
CA ASP A 240 11.26 21.83 -11.05
C ASP A 240 12.17 20.81 -11.75
N LEU A 241 11.60 19.70 -12.23
CA LEU A 241 12.37 18.60 -12.81
C LEU A 241 12.80 18.89 -14.25
N THR A 242 14.04 18.52 -14.55
CA THR A 242 14.56 18.57 -15.92
C THR A 242 13.94 17.47 -16.79
N LYS A 243 14.00 17.65 -18.13
CA LYS A 243 13.57 16.62 -19.09
C LYS A 243 14.27 15.28 -18.86
N LYS A 244 15.56 15.30 -18.50
CA LYS A 244 16.35 14.11 -18.19
C LYS A 244 15.81 13.37 -16.97
N GLN A 245 15.50 14.09 -15.89
CA GLN A 245 14.92 13.51 -14.67
C GLN A 245 13.54 12.90 -14.94
N LEU A 246 12.69 13.61 -15.68
CA LEU A 246 11.37 13.08 -16.08
C LEU A 246 11.52 11.80 -16.92
N GLN A 247 12.50 11.75 -17.82
CA GLN A 247 12.77 10.56 -18.63
C GLN A 247 13.26 9.38 -17.77
N MET A 248 14.15 9.62 -16.81
CA MET A 248 14.62 8.57 -15.89
C MET A 248 13.46 8.00 -15.05
N ILE A 249 12.62 8.87 -14.46
CA ILE A 249 11.43 8.43 -13.71
C ILE A 249 10.52 7.59 -14.60
N ARG A 250 10.27 8.05 -15.84
CA ARG A 250 9.45 7.33 -16.81
C ARG A 250 10.01 5.95 -17.13
N GLN A 251 11.31 5.85 -17.41
CA GLN A 251 11.98 4.59 -17.77
C GLN A 251 11.97 3.59 -16.61
N ASN A 252 12.23 4.07 -15.39
CA ASN A 252 12.30 3.21 -14.21
C ASN A 252 10.92 2.81 -13.65
N ASN A 253 9.85 3.50 -14.07
CA ASN A 253 8.50 3.30 -13.56
C ASN A 253 7.48 3.00 -14.68
N ARG A 254 7.91 2.41 -15.80
CA ARG A 254 7.04 2.11 -16.96
C ARG A 254 5.81 1.28 -16.58
N VAL A 255 6.01 0.23 -15.80
CA VAL A 255 4.94 -0.68 -15.38
C VAL A 255 4.04 -0.01 -14.36
N ASP A 256 4.62 0.75 -13.43
CA ASP A 256 3.90 1.58 -12.47
C ASP A 256 2.96 2.58 -13.18
N ILE A 257 3.43 3.23 -14.25
CA ILE A 257 2.65 4.17 -15.06
C ILE A 257 1.47 3.44 -15.72
N GLN A 258 1.73 2.30 -16.37
CA GLN A 258 0.69 1.53 -17.05
C GLN A 258 -0.37 1.03 -16.07
N LEU A 259 0.06 0.46 -14.94
CA LEU A 259 -0.83 -0.05 -13.90
C LEU A 259 -1.64 1.06 -13.24
N TYR A 260 -1.03 2.22 -12.99
CA TYR A 260 -1.73 3.39 -12.44
C TYR A 260 -2.87 3.84 -13.37
N GLN A 261 -2.64 3.91 -14.69
CA GLN A 261 -3.70 4.28 -15.64
C GLN A 261 -4.85 3.27 -15.61
N TYR A 262 -4.53 1.97 -15.55
CA TYR A 262 -5.53 0.91 -15.42
C TYR A 262 -6.37 1.06 -14.14
N VAL A 263 -5.70 1.21 -12.98
CA VAL A 263 -6.37 1.36 -11.67
C VAL A 263 -7.20 2.64 -11.62
N LYS A 264 -6.67 3.77 -12.14
CA LYS A 264 -7.41 5.03 -12.24
C LYS A 264 -8.69 4.85 -13.04
N SER A 265 -8.61 4.24 -14.22
CA SER A 265 -9.79 4.00 -15.06
C SER A 265 -10.83 3.14 -14.34
N LYS A 266 -10.38 2.02 -13.73
CA LYS A 266 -11.26 1.12 -12.98
C LYS A 266 -11.94 1.82 -11.80
N PHE A 267 -11.19 2.62 -11.05
CA PHE A 267 -11.71 3.40 -9.92
C PHE A 267 -12.74 4.43 -10.36
N LEU A 268 -12.48 5.18 -11.43
CA LEU A 268 -13.42 6.20 -11.92
C LEU A 268 -14.74 5.59 -12.41
N THR A 269 -14.72 4.39 -13.00
CA THR A 269 -15.95 3.66 -13.31
C THR A 269 -16.78 3.38 -12.06
N GLN A 270 -16.14 2.96 -10.97
CA GLN A 270 -16.82 2.69 -9.68
C GLN A 270 -17.38 3.95 -9.03
N VAL A 271 -16.71 5.09 -9.16
CA VAL A 271 -17.19 6.38 -8.65
C VAL A 271 -18.43 6.86 -9.41
N ASN A 272 -18.49 6.61 -10.72
CA ASN A 272 -19.59 7.04 -11.59
C ASN A 272 -20.77 6.06 -11.63
N SER A 273 -20.69 4.94 -10.90
CA SER A 273 -21.76 3.92 -10.76
C SER A 273 -22.70 4.25 -9.60
#